data_AF-A0AAW0C552-F1
#
_entry.id   AF-A0AAW0C552-F1
#
_cell.length_a   1.000
_cell.length_b   1.000
_cell.length_c   1.000
_cell.angle_alpha   90.00
_cell.angle_beta   90.00
_cell.angle_gamma   90.00
#
_symmetry.space_group_name_H-M   'P 1'
#
loop_
_entity.id
_entity.type
_entity.pdbx_description
1 polymer ?
#
loop_
_entity_poly.entity_id
_entity_poly.type
_entity_poly.pdbx_seq_one_letter_code
_entity_poly.pdbx_strand_id
1 'polypeptide(L)'
;MSISVSAIPSSITTITNDFDFDFDGWLQQPQCRPPNKVSLGKRNKLNCQVEKDNQESIQQTIACREGKCTQVGAMLKPYWGYTDDELEGLARSEKYCQDYGPLPGFLRRKVDAMRRAVKQEEEVGQHEDVKTNFDEGGRVLKPILNPKREDEKELCWKLDKPVVKNASLLETIVRHDTHFPDATSPNSTASDQGDPCTEFGTGLGPVQAQIEESSITENRSPSPYFANISHSGDSQSGSRSQKRPASPLPQATGRLLRPRIARNYRESDMFDTPSDAGNEYTRTRNKIEVPELQPGDELNLPREEYFRREDREVTVKAEEVAINLNETVWPVPEDLVTPLDVHEEAVGVSRKCWSHLFGGNIQMAFTTAKEKKQPDPRLREFMFVDRVSQPDAPGRPGGSGLWYDSSSNPTGDSPTWSGQFVLVAKCGDHKWRLIGLVKVTAVGYLKPSEWLNLDPKCRKWWVRNILRRSWGDGFKARVVLRKRLGREPSQTEVKQEAKDESERTSAKKLFKKVTFNEIEETFDRGLSRIIVHTIQCIDYPVEIQRRIIAEGPAIDIRLGLRSADKSIGKTKAPSVRKPAKKVTVVESETESSGGEEDEDESEAEKDEED
;
A
#
# COMPACT_ATOMS: atom_id res chain seq x y z
N MET A 1 30.16 10.31 17.01
CA MET A 1 30.21 11.27 15.91
C MET A 1 28.94 12.11 15.96
N SER A 2 29.05 13.39 16.32
CA SER A 2 27.89 14.29 16.39
C SER A 2 27.59 14.82 15.00
N ILE A 3 26.48 14.39 14.40
CA ILE A 3 26.06 14.91 13.09
C ILE A 3 25.47 16.31 13.32
N SER A 4 26.21 17.33 12.89
CA SER A 4 25.71 18.70 12.85
C SER A 4 24.58 18.78 11.83
N VAL A 5 23.35 19.00 12.29
CA VAL A 5 22.20 19.25 11.41
C VAL A 5 22.36 20.66 10.84
N SER A 6 22.71 20.76 9.56
CA SER A 6 22.77 22.04 8.86
C SER A 6 21.37 22.62 8.75
N ALA A 7 21.10 23.70 9.48
CA ALA A 7 19.87 24.46 9.32
C ALA A 7 19.73 24.96 7.87
N ILE A 8 18.58 24.71 7.24
CA ILE A 8 18.23 25.33 5.97
C ILE A 8 18.05 26.83 6.26
N PRO A 9 18.80 27.74 5.62
CA PRO A 9 18.67 29.16 5.90
C PRO A 9 17.35 29.70 5.33
N SER A 10 16.36 29.86 6.20
CA SER A 10 15.18 30.70 5.94
C SER A 10 15.64 32.15 5.81
N SER A 11 16.09 32.50 4.60
CA SER A 11 16.67 33.81 4.29
C SER A 11 15.57 34.86 4.23
N ILE A 12 15.21 35.41 5.40
CA ILE A 12 14.25 36.51 5.51
C ILE A 12 14.97 37.80 5.09
N THR A 13 14.84 38.17 3.82
CA THR A 13 15.36 39.42 3.29
C THR A 13 14.51 40.59 3.81
N THR A 14 14.98 41.24 4.87
CA THR A 14 14.37 42.49 5.33
C THR A 14 14.90 43.62 4.46
N ILE A 15 14.03 44.29 3.71
CA ILE A 15 14.44 45.39 2.83
C ILE A 15 14.79 46.60 3.69
N THR A 16 16.06 47.00 3.65
CA THR A 16 16.54 48.29 4.14
C THR A 16 16.51 49.28 2.98
N ASN A 17 16.17 50.55 3.26
CA ASN A 17 15.68 51.54 2.28
C ASN A 17 16.63 51.96 1.14
N ASP A 18 17.81 51.36 1.00
CA ASP A 18 18.85 51.79 0.03
C ASP A 18 19.03 50.86 -1.18
N PHE A 19 18.22 49.80 -1.33
CA PHE A 19 18.24 48.93 -2.52
C PHE A 19 16.90 48.96 -3.27
N ASP A 20 16.97 49.34 -4.55
CA ASP A 20 15.85 49.29 -5.50
C ASP A 20 15.49 47.83 -5.79
N PHE A 21 14.48 47.32 -5.07
CA PHE A 21 14.06 45.93 -5.16
C PHE A 21 13.20 45.71 -6.41
N ASP A 22 13.63 44.81 -7.30
CA ASP A 22 12.89 44.48 -8.52
C ASP A 22 11.61 43.65 -8.23
N PHE A 23 10.56 44.37 -7.85
CA PHE A 23 9.22 43.82 -7.64
C PHE A 23 8.64 43.19 -8.92
N ASP A 24 8.97 43.70 -10.09
CA ASP A 24 8.38 43.24 -11.35
C ASP A 24 9.02 41.93 -11.83
N GLY A 25 10.34 41.78 -11.68
CA GLY A 25 11.04 40.50 -11.82
C GLY A 25 10.60 39.46 -10.77
N TRP A 26 10.34 39.87 -9.52
CA TRP A 26 9.86 38.96 -8.47
C TRP A 26 8.43 38.44 -8.72
N LEU A 27 7.59 39.25 -9.39
CA LEU A 27 6.23 38.88 -9.81
C LEU A 27 6.21 38.12 -11.16
N GLN A 28 7.34 37.98 -11.85
CA GLN A 28 7.40 37.25 -13.11
C GLN A 28 7.21 35.74 -12.88
N GLN A 29 6.18 35.15 -13.49
CA GLN A 29 5.92 33.72 -13.38
C GLN A 29 7.08 32.90 -14.00
N PRO A 30 7.78 32.05 -13.22
CA PRO A 30 8.88 31.24 -13.76
C PRO A 30 8.38 30.16 -14.72
N GLN A 31 9.29 29.75 -15.61
CA GLN A 31 9.05 28.75 -16.66
C GLN A 31 8.49 27.43 -16.09
N CYS A 32 7.47 26.89 -16.75
CA CYS A 32 6.85 25.63 -16.35
C CYS A 32 7.84 24.45 -16.41
N ARG A 33 7.74 23.54 -15.43
CA ARG A 33 8.46 22.26 -15.39
C ARG A 33 7.96 21.33 -16.51
N PRO A 34 8.81 20.46 -17.09
CA PRO A 34 8.37 19.51 -18.12
C PRO A 34 7.35 18.49 -17.56
N PRO A 35 6.37 18.05 -18.37
CA PRO A 35 5.30 17.13 -17.92
C PRO A 35 5.77 15.71 -17.57
N ASN A 36 6.93 15.30 -18.08
CA ASN A 36 7.32 13.91 -18.33
C ASN A 36 7.54 13.01 -17.09
N LYS A 37 7.57 13.57 -15.87
CA LYS A 37 7.98 12.85 -14.65
C LYS A 37 6.84 12.52 -13.67
N VAL A 38 5.64 13.05 -13.90
CA VAL A 38 4.54 13.00 -12.93
C VAL A 38 3.22 12.80 -13.67
N SER A 39 2.34 11.93 -13.14
CA SER A 39 1.02 11.69 -13.74
C SER A 39 0.15 12.96 -13.73
N LEU A 40 -0.70 13.12 -14.75
CA LEU A 40 -1.54 14.30 -14.94
C LEU A 40 -2.34 14.70 -13.68
N GLY A 41 -2.94 13.73 -12.98
CA GLY A 41 -3.70 13.99 -11.76
C GLY A 41 -2.84 14.44 -10.57
N LYS A 42 -1.60 13.90 -10.45
CA LYS A 42 -0.64 14.37 -9.44
C LYS A 42 -0.10 15.76 -9.81
N ARG A 43 0.11 16.07 -11.10
CA ARG A 43 0.41 17.43 -11.58
C ARG A 43 -0.71 18.42 -11.25
N ASN A 44 -1.97 18.06 -11.46
CA ASN A 44 -3.12 18.89 -11.08
C ASN A 44 -3.13 19.18 -9.57
N LYS A 45 -3.01 18.15 -8.72
CA LYS A 45 -2.95 18.33 -7.25
C LYS A 45 -1.79 19.26 -6.82
N LEU A 46 -0.61 19.09 -7.41
CA LEU A 46 0.56 19.95 -7.14
C LEU A 46 0.35 21.38 -7.66
N ASN A 47 -0.22 21.55 -8.85
CA ASN A 47 -0.46 22.86 -9.45
C ASN A 47 -1.54 23.66 -8.72
N CYS A 48 -2.56 23.02 -8.14
CA CYS A 48 -3.52 23.68 -7.25
C CYS A 48 -2.84 24.25 -5.99
N GLN A 49 -1.90 23.52 -5.39
CA GLN A 49 -1.12 24.03 -4.26
C GLN A 49 -0.20 25.18 -4.68
N VAL A 50 0.51 25.02 -5.81
CA VAL A 50 1.38 26.08 -6.37
C VAL A 50 0.59 27.35 -6.71
N GLU A 51 -0.64 27.23 -7.23
CA GLU A 51 -1.50 28.38 -7.52
C GLU A 51 -1.89 29.13 -6.24
N LYS A 52 -2.23 28.42 -5.15
CA LYS A 52 -2.49 29.03 -3.84
C LYS A 52 -1.26 29.73 -3.27
N ASP A 53 -0.12 29.02 -3.22
CA ASP A 53 1.14 29.55 -2.70
C ASP A 53 1.60 30.81 -3.48
N ASN A 54 1.48 30.77 -4.81
CA ASN A 54 1.84 31.89 -5.68
C ASN A 54 0.85 33.06 -5.48
N GLN A 55 -0.45 32.80 -5.32
CA GLN A 55 -1.44 33.85 -5.08
C GLN A 55 -1.20 34.57 -3.75
N GLU A 56 -0.89 33.84 -2.68
CA GLU A 56 -0.52 34.40 -1.38
C GLU A 56 0.75 35.25 -1.49
N SER A 57 1.77 34.75 -2.19
CA SER A 57 3.01 35.51 -2.43
C SER A 57 2.80 36.77 -3.27
N ILE A 58 2.01 36.71 -4.36
CA ILE A 58 1.70 37.87 -5.20
C ILE A 58 1.02 38.95 -4.35
N GLN A 59 0.03 38.57 -3.54
CA GLN A 59 -0.67 39.51 -2.65
C GLN A 59 0.27 40.15 -1.63
N GLN A 60 1.16 39.37 -1.01
CA GLN A 60 2.15 39.87 -0.07
C GLN A 60 3.18 40.80 -0.75
N THR A 61 3.65 40.44 -1.95
CA THR A 61 4.60 41.23 -2.75
C THR A 61 4.01 42.57 -3.17
N ILE A 62 2.74 42.58 -3.61
CA ILE A 62 2.00 43.82 -3.92
C ILE A 62 1.81 44.66 -2.66
N ALA A 63 1.39 44.06 -1.54
CA ALA A 63 1.26 44.78 -0.27
C ALA A 63 2.60 45.39 0.20
N CYS A 64 3.73 44.74 -0.07
CA CYS A 64 5.05 45.28 0.24
C CYS A 64 5.41 46.45 -0.68
N ARG A 65 5.17 46.34 -1.99
CA ARG A 65 5.31 47.43 -2.97
C ARG A 65 4.48 48.66 -2.63
N GLU A 66 3.30 48.46 -2.03
CA GLU A 66 2.39 49.52 -1.58
C GLU A 66 2.73 50.05 -0.16
N GLY A 67 3.81 49.60 0.48
CA GLY A 67 4.20 50.01 1.83
C GLY A 67 3.29 49.49 2.95
N LYS A 68 2.39 48.53 2.67
CA LYS A 68 1.44 47.94 3.62
C LYS A 68 2.04 46.80 4.45
N CYS A 69 3.15 46.21 4.01
CA CYS A 69 3.96 45.28 4.81
C CYS A 69 5.46 45.43 4.52
N THR A 70 6.30 44.97 5.45
CA THR A 70 7.77 45.07 5.36
C THR A 70 8.45 43.84 4.76
N GLN A 71 7.66 42.84 4.32
CA GLN A 71 8.16 41.56 3.84
C GLN A 71 7.54 41.23 2.48
N VAL A 72 8.38 41.07 1.47
CA VAL A 72 8.00 40.55 0.15
C VAL A 72 7.53 39.09 0.26
N GLY A 73 6.62 38.66 -0.61
CA GLY A 73 6.20 37.26 -0.68
C GLY A 73 7.33 36.32 -1.14
N ALA A 74 7.19 35.02 -0.88
CA ALA A 74 8.18 34.03 -1.33
C ALA A 74 8.28 33.97 -2.87
N MET A 75 9.46 33.75 -3.43
CA MET A 75 9.65 33.67 -4.89
C MET A 75 8.65 32.67 -5.52
N LEU A 76 8.00 33.07 -6.62
CA LEU A 76 6.94 32.27 -7.25
C LEU A 76 7.44 30.87 -7.64
N LYS A 77 6.59 29.87 -7.43
CA LYS A 77 6.89 28.47 -7.74
C LYS A 77 6.49 28.16 -9.20
N PRO A 78 7.31 27.44 -9.98
CA PRO A 78 6.97 27.05 -11.33
C PRO A 78 5.96 25.90 -11.35
N TYR A 79 4.86 26.09 -12.09
CA TYR A 79 3.87 25.05 -12.39
C TYR A 79 4.48 23.86 -13.14
N TRP A 80 3.85 22.70 -13.02
CA TRP A 80 4.06 21.60 -13.94
C TRP A 80 3.31 21.84 -15.26
N GLY A 81 4.01 21.67 -16.38
CA GLY A 81 3.44 21.76 -17.71
C GLY A 81 2.50 20.61 -18.06
N TYR A 82 1.87 20.74 -19.22
CA TYR A 82 0.90 19.82 -19.82
C TYR A 82 1.31 19.61 -21.29
N THR A 83 1.12 18.41 -21.83
CA THR A 83 1.25 18.21 -23.29
C THR A 83 0.00 18.70 -24.01
N ASP A 84 0.09 18.93 -25.32
CA ASP A 84 -1.06 19.36 -26.10
C ASP A 84 -2.16 18.28 -26.13
N ASP A 85 -1.79 17.00 -26.23
CA ASP A 85 -2.71 15.85 -26.11
C ASP A 85 -3.50 15.84 -24.79
N GLU A 86 -2.85 16.19 -23.67
CA GLU A 86 -3.49 16.26 -22.35
C GLU A 86 -4.48 17.43 -22.27
N LEU A 87 -4.12 18.58 -22.85
CA LEU A 87 -5.00 19.75 -22.92
C LEU A 87 -6.20 19.50 -23.82
N GLU A 88 -6.00 18.84 -24.95
CA GLU A 88 -7.07 18.43 -25.86
C GLU A 88 -8.00 17.39 -25.22
N GLY A 89 -7.45 16.39 -24.52
CA GLY A 89 -8.24 15.40 -23.77
C GLY A 89 -9.13 16.03 -22.70
N LEU A 90 -8.61 17.03 -21.97
CA LEU A 90 -9.39 17.82 -21.00
C LEU A 90 -10.45 18.71 -21.68
N ALA A 91 -10.10 19.35 -22.80
CA ALA A 91 -11.04 20.15 -23.58
C ALA A 91 -12.22 19.32 -24.09
N ARG A 92 -11.95 18.15 -24.68
CA ARG A 92 -12.97 17.27 -25.28
C ARG A 92 -13.87 16.55 -24.27
N SER A 93 -13.47 16.37 -23.01
CA SER A 93 -14.22 15.53 -22.06
C SER A 93 -14.27 16.09 -20.64
N GLU A 94 -15.49 16.42 -20.19
CA GLU A 94 -15.75 16.83 -18.81
C GLU A 94 -15.53 15.69 -17.81
N LYS A 95 -15.83 14.44 -18.21
CA LYS A 95 -15.49 13.27 -17.40
C LYS A 95 -13.97 13.13 -17.22
N TYR A 96 -13.19 13.40 -18.26
CA TYR A 96 -11.72 13.39 -18.17
C TYR A 96 -11.20 14.49 -17.23
N CYS A 97 -11.89 15.63 -17.14
CA CYS A 97 -11.58 16.64 -16.13
C CYS A 97 -11.83 16.15 -14.70
N GLN A 98 -12.91 15.37 -14.48
CA GLN A 98 -13.24 14.78 -13.17
C GLN A 98 -12.27 13.65 -12.77
N ASP A 99 -11.96 12.74 -13.71
CA ASP A 99 -11.09 11.57 -13.50
C ASP A 99 -9.64 11.95 -13.10
N TYR A 100 -9.19 13.17 -13.44
CA TYR A 100 -7.84 13.67 -13.16
C TYR A 100 -7.80 14.77 -12.07
N GLY A 101 -8.85 14.84 -11.24
CA GLY A 101 -8.90 15.68 -10.04
C GLY A 101 -9.21 17.16 -10.30
N PRO A 102 -9.29 17.99 -9.24
CA PRO A 102 -9.62 19.40 -9.39
C PRO A 102 -8.58 20.10 -10.27
N LEU A 103 -9.03 20.65 -11.40
CA LEU A 103 -8.17 21.44 -12.28
C LEU A 103 -7.82 22.77 -11.59
N PRO A 104 -6.54 23.18 -11.58
CA PRO A 104 -6.14 24.51 -11.13
C PRO A 104 -6.82 25.58 -11.99
N GLY A 105 -7.06 26.75 -11.42
CA GLY A 105 -7.81 27.85 -12.02
C GLY A 105 -7.26 28.28 -13.37
N PHE A 106 -5.94 28.40 -13.53
CA PHE A 106 -5.32 28.71 -14.82
C PHE A 106 -5.60 27.65 -15.90
N LEU A 107 -5.55 26.36 -15.54
CA LEU A 107 -5.82 25.27 -16.47
C LEU A 107 -7.29 25.23 -16.85
N ARG A 108 -8.19 25.42 -15.88
CA ARG A 108 -9.64 25.50 -16.12
C ARG A 108 -9.97 26.60 -17.12
N ARG A 109 -9.43 27.81 -16.92
CA ARG A 109 -9.58 28.93 -17.88
C ARG A 109 -9.08 28.58 -19.29
N LYS A 110 -7.97 27.84 -19.42
CA LYS A 110 -7.44 27.39 -20.71
C LYS A 110 -8.35 26.35 -21.38
N VAL A 111 -8.81 25.35 -20.62
CA VAL A 111 -9.76 24.31 -21.07
C VAL A 111 -11.09 24.93 -21.52
N ASP A 112 -11.63 25.88 -20.75
CA ASP A 112 -12.87 26.60 -21.10
C ASP A 112 -12.70 27.52 -22.32
N ALA A 113 -11.49 28.06 -22.57
CA ALA A 113 -11.19 28.79 -23.79
C ALA A 113 -11.15 27.86 -25.01
N MET A 114 -10.48 26.71 -24.91
CA MET A 114 -10.43 25.71 -25.98
C MET A 114 -11.82 25.18 -26.34
N ARG A 115 -12.66 24.87 -25.34
CA ARG A 115 -14.06 24.45 -25.55
C ARG A 115 -14.91 25.49 -26.29
N ARG A 116 -14.70 26.78 -25.99
CA ARG A 116 -15.40 27.87 -26.70
C ARG A 116 -14.92 28.06 -28.13
N ALA A 117 -13.63 27.86 -28.41
CA ALA A 117 -13.10 27.90 -29.77
C ALA A 117 -13.73 26.81 -30.66
N VAL A 118 -13.72 25.55 -30.20
CA VAL A 118 -14.36 24.43 -30.93
C VAL A 118 -15.84 24.71 -31.20
N LYS A 119 -16.58 25.21 -30.21
CA LYS A 119 -18.01 25.56 -30.39
C LYS A 119 -18.23 26.67 -31.42
N GLN A 120 -17.33 27.65 -31.50
CA GLN A 120 -17.40 28.72 -32.51
C GLN A 120 -17.13 28.18 -33.92
N GLU A 121 -16.20 27.24 -34.07
CA GLU A 121 -15.93 26.57 -35.35
C GLU A 121 -17.13 25.73 -35.82
N GLU A 122 -17.78 25.00 -34.91
CA GLU A 122 -19.03 24.27 -35.18
C GLU A 122 -20.20 25.19 -35.60
N GLU A 123 -20.36 26.33 -34.91
CA GLU A 123 -21.41 27.32 -35.23
C GLU A 123 -21.19 28.02 -36.58
N VAL A 124 -19.92 28.25 -36.97
CA VAL A 124 -19.58 28.81 -38.30
C VAL A 124 -19.85 27.80 -39.41
N GLY A 125 -19.43 26.54 -39.23
CA GLY A 125 -19.63 25.47 -40.23
C GLY A 125 -21.10 25.25 -40.57
N GLN A 126 -21.98 25.21 -39.56
CA GLN A 126 -23.43 25.06 -39.77
C GLN A 126 -24.05 26.22 -40.57
N HIS A 127 -23.42 27.40 -40.60
CA HIS A 127 -23.96 28.57 -41.30
C HIS A 127 -23.54 28.66 -42.78
N GLU A 128 -22.52 27.91 -43.22
CA GLU A 128 -22.13 27.83 -44.63
C GLU A 128 -22.98 26.81 -45.41
N ASP A 129 -23.26 25.63 -44.83
CA ASP A 129 -24.06 24.57 -45.47
C ASP A 129 -25.52 24.98 -45.76
N VAL A 130 -26.04 26.01 -45.08
CA VAL A 130 -27.41 26.53 -45.32
C VAL A 130 -27.47 27.47 -46.54
N LYS A 131 -26.34 27.95 -47.08
CA LYS A 131 -26.30 28.95 -48.16
C LYS A 131 -26.19 28.40 -49.58
N THR A 132 -26.01 27.09 -49.77
CA THR A 132 -25.76 26.47 -51.09
C THR A 132 -27.00 25.91 -51.79
N ASN A 133 -28.17 25.90 -51.14
CA ASN A 133 -29.44 25.46 -51.75
C ASN A 133 -30.29 26.65 -52.27
N PHE A 134 -29.75 27.42 -53.22
CA PHE A 134 -30.53 28.30 -54.09
C PHE A 134 -30.46 27.78 -55.52
N ASP A 135 -31.44 26.96 -55.89
CA ASP A 135 -31.56 26.35 -57.21
C ASP A 135 -32.15 27.39 -58.20
N GLU A 136 -31.50 27.60 -59.35
CA GLU A 136 -31.95 28.57 -60.37
C GLU A 136 -33.26 28.15 -61.06
N GLY A 137 -33.73 26.92 -60.83
CA GLY A 137 -34.96 26.34 -61.37
C GLY A 137 -36.22 26.67 -60.56
N GLY A 138 -36.69 27.92 -60.58
CA GLY A 138 -37.85 28.38 -59.80
C GLY A 138 -39.10 27.48 -59.87
N ARG A 139 -39.34 26.70 -58.80
CA ARG A 139 -40.60 25.96 -58.59
C ARG A 139 -40.87 25.76 -57.08
N VAL A 140 -41.95 26.38 -56.60
CA VAL A 140 -42.38 26.28 -55.20
C VAL A 140 -42.94 24.88 -54.90
N LEU A 141 -42.26 24.11 -54.06
CA LEU A 141 -42.82 22.93 -53.40
C LEU A 141 -43.16 23.25 -51.94
N LYS A 142 -44.39 22.90 -51.54
CA LYS A 142 -44.91 23.14 -50.19
C LYS A 142 -44.26 22.16 -49.20
N PRO A 143 -43.89 22.59 -47.98
CA PRO A 143 -43.49 21.66 -46.92
C PRO A 143 -44.66 20.73 -46.55
N ILE A 144 -44.39 19.43 -46.51
CA ILE A 144 -45.36 18.42 -46.05
C ILE A 144 -45.34 18.37 -44.51
N LEU A 145 -46.50 18.11 -43.92
CA LEU A 145 -46.73 18.11 -42.48
C LEU A 145 -45.90 17.08 -41.70
N ASN A 146 -45.32 17.52 -40.58
CA ASN A 146 -44.90 16.65 -39.48
C ASN A 146 -46.11 16.12 -38.70
N PRO A 147 -46.14 14.82 -38.35
CA PRO A 147 -46.90 14.32 -37.21
C PRO A 147 -46.03 14.21 -35.94
N LYS A 148 -46.58 14.80 -34.86
CA LYS A 148 -46.49 14.44 -33.42
C LYS A 148 -45.63 13.21 -33.01
N ARG A 149 -45.05 13.07 -31.80
CA ARG A 149 -44.86 13.85 -30.54
C ARG A 149 -44.46 12.79 -29.47
N GLU A 150 -44.09 13.26 -28.27
CA GLU A 150 -44.05 12.54 -26.97
C GLU A 150 -42.89 11.52 -26.80
N ASP A 151 -42.10 11.54 -25.71
CA ASP A 151 -42.01 12.52 -24.60
C ASP A 151 -40.67 12.36 -23.81
N GLU A 152 -39.94 13.44 -23.51
CA GLU A 152 -38.86 13.40 -22.48
C GLU A 152 -38.71 14.72 -21.71
N LYS A 153 -38.34 14.64 -20.43
CA LYS A 153 -38.78 15.58 -19.38
C LYS A 153 -37.71 16.59 -18.99
N GLU A 154 -38.04 17.88 -19.03
CA GLU A 154 -37.25 18.93 -18.39
C GLU A 154 -37.26 18.76 -16.86
N LEU A 155 -36.10 18.52 -16.25
CA LEU A 155 -35.91 18.69 -14.82
C LEU A 155 -35.20 20.03 -14.56
N CYS A 156 -36.00 21.09 -14.49
CA CYS A 156 -35.51 22.45 -14.29
C CYS A 156 -35.07 22.67 -12.83
N TRP A 157 -33.76 22.61 -12.56
CA TRP A 157 -33.19 23.13 -11.32
C TRP A 157 -32.77 24.60 -11.50
N LYS A 158 -33.52 25.49 -10.85
CA LYS A 158 -33.13 26.90 -10.70
C LYS A 158 -31.90 26.98 -9.81
N LEU A 159 -30.85 27.63 -10.30
CA LEU A 159 -29.70 28.06 -9.51
C LEU A 159 -29.75 29.57 -9.36
N ASP A 160 -29.98 30.01 -8.12
CA ASP A 160 -29.95 31.44 -7.79
C ASP A 160 -28.53 32.00 -7.95
N LYS A 161 -28.47 33.23 -8.49
CA LYS A 161 -27.20 33.94 -8.70
C LYS A 161 -26.76 34.63 -7.40
N PRO A 162 -25.55 34.40 -6.88
CA PRO A 162 -24.84 35.41 -6.12
C PRO A 162 -24.17 36.40 -7.08
N VAL A 163 -24.41 37.69 -6.87
CA VAL A 163 -23.68 38.76 -7.57
C VAL A 163 -22.26 38.84 -7.00
N VAL A 164 -21.26 38.52 -7.81
CA VAL A 164 -19.86 38.88 -7.52
C VAL A 164 -19.38 39.87 -8.56
N LYS A 165 -19.38 41.15 -8.19
CA LYS A 165 -18.58 42.17 -8.87
C LYS A 165 -17.13 41.95 -8.47
N ASN A 166 -16.24 41.73 -9.44
CA ASN A 166 -14.83 42.18 -9.49
C ASN A 166 -14.08 41.38 -10.56
N ALA A 167 -14.07 41.90 -11.80
CA ALA A 167 -13.31 41.35 -12.92
C ALA A 167 -12.89 42.48 -13.87
N SER A 168 -11.99 43.36 -13.41
CA SER A 168 -11.27 44.35 -14.24
C SER A 168 -10.15 44.98 -13.43
N LEU A 169 -8.90 44.50 -13.57
CA LEU A 169 -7.70 45.18 -13.06
C LEU A 169 -6.33 44.65 -13.57
N LEU A 170 -6.28 43.88 -14.66
CA LEU A 170 -5.02 43.25 -15.14
C LEU A 170 -4.72 43.39 -16.66
N GLU A 171 -5.37 44.31 -17.38
CA GLU A 171 -5.15 44.50 -18.83
C GLU A 171 -4.91 45.97 -19.25
N THR A 172 -4.36 46.84 -18.39
CA THR A 172 -4.24 48.29 -18.76
C THR A 172 -3.00 49.01 -18.23
N ILE A 173 -1.87 48.34 -18.01
CA ILE A 173 -0.58 49.02 -17.72
C ILE A 173 0.59 48.41 -18.53
N VAL A 174 0.54 48.57 -19.85
CA VAL A 174 1.74 48.66 -20.70
C VAL A 174 1.46 49.67 -21.82
N ARG A 175 1.75 50.95 -21.53
CA ARG A 175 2.05 52.09 -22.43
C ARG A 175 1.74 53.40 -21.71
N HIS A 176 2.77 54.10 -21.27
CA HIS A 176 2.95 55.51 -21.61
C HIS A 176 4.39 55.94 -21.31
N ASP A 177 5.02 56.56 -22.30
CA ASP A 177 6.42 57.00 -22.24
C ASP A 177 6.62 58.30 -21.47
N THR A 178 7.80 58.36 -20.83
CA THR A 178 8.64 59.52 -20.47
C THR A 178 8.13 60.95 -20.70
N HIS A 179 8.01 61.73 -19.61
CA HIS A 179 8.80 62.96 -19.35
C HIS A 179 8.24 63.76 -18.16
N PHE A 180 9.11 64.14 -17.20
CA PHE A 180 9.21 65.44 -16.50
C PHE A 180 10.33 65.34 -15.41
N PRO A 181 10.85 66.42 -14.78
CA PRO A 181 12.29 66.57 -14.59
C PRO A 181 12.72 66.74 -13.11
N ASP A 182 14.03 67.01 -12.93
CA ASP A 182 14.71 67.32 -11.66
C ASP A 182 13.97 68.28 -10.71
N ALA A 183 14.01 67.95 -9.41
CA ALA A 183 13.96 68.92 -8.32
C ALA A 183 14.63 68.42 -7.02
N THR A 184 15.88 68.82 -6.82
CA THR A 184 16.50 69.27 -5.54
C THR A 184 16.14 68.61 -4.19
N SER A 185 17.19 68.13 -3.51
CA SER A 185 17.32 67.93 -2.05
C SER A 185 17.07 69.24 -1.24
N PRO A 186 16.80 69.17 0.09
CA PRO A 186 17.92 69.33 1.03
C PRO A 186 17.81 68.57 2.39
N ASN A 187 18.98 68.29 3.00
CA ASN A 187 19.37 68.31 4.44
C ASN A 187 18.41 67.74 5.53
N SER A 188 18.86 66.99 6.54
CA SER A 188 19.87 67.43 7.54
C SER A 188 20.29 66.35 8.58
N THR A 189 21.53 66.49 9.11
CA THR A 189 22.02 66.20 10.51
C THR A 189 21.39 65.07 11.36
N ALA A 190 22.09 64.06 11.88
CA ALA A 190 23.35 63.96 12.67
C ALA A 190 23.17 63.93 14.22
N SER A 191 23.50 62.78 14.83
CA SER A 191 23.97 62.55 16.23
C SER A 191 24.13 61.03 16.42
N ASP A 192 25.24 60.37 16.78
CA ASP A 192 26.35 60.59 17.76
C ASP A 192 26.21 59.64 18.99
N GLN A 193 27.36 59.10 19.45
CA GLN A 193 27.61 58.30 20.68
C GLN A 193 27.03 56.85 20.74
N GLY A 194 27.76 55.82 21.20
CA GLY A 194 29.16 55.76 21.67
C GLY A 194 29.66 54.33 21.98
N ASP A 195 30.99 54.23 22.16
CA ASP A 195 31.82 53.04 22.47
C ASP A 195 31.65 52.52 23.94
N PRO A 196 32.53 51.63 24.49
CA PRO A 196 32.86 50.25 24.07
C PRO A 196 32.85 49.25 25.26
N CYS A 197 33.07 47.95 25.02
CA CYS A 197 33.66 46.98 25.96
C CYS A 197 33.89 45.62 25.25
N THR A 198 34.83 44.73 25.58
CA THR A 198 36.18 44.79 26.18
C THR A 198 36.86 43.46 25.81
N GLU A 199 38.17 43.44 25.58
CA GLU A 199 38.93 42.23 25.24
C GLU A 199 38.99 41.23 26.41
N PHE A 200 38.99 39.92 26.10
CA PHE A 200 39.85 38.96 26.79
C PHE A 200 40.09 37.74 25.88
N GLY A 201 41.33 37.57 25.45
CA GLY A 201 41.75 36.38 24.70
C GLY A 201 42.50 35.38 25.59
N THR A 202 42.44 34.11 25.21
CA THR A 202 43.50 33.11 25.47
C THR A 202 43.35 31.99 24.45
N GLY A 203 44.41 31.69 23.70
CA GLY A 203 44.45 30.56 22.77
C GLY A 203 45.20 29.37 23.36
N LEU A 204 44.84 28.16 22.93
CA LEU A 204 45.67 26.95 23.01
C LEU A 204 45.52 26.16 21.70
N GLY A 205 46.61 25.51 21.27
CA GLY A 205 46.81 25.03 19.91
C GLY A 205 46.17 23.67 19.55
N PRO A 206 46.37 23.21 18.29
CA PRO A 206 45.72 22.01 17.76
C PRO A 206 46.42 20.72 18.19
N VAL A 207 45.63 19.71 18.58
CA VAL A 207 46.09 18.34 18.80
C VAL A 207 45.85 17.52 17.53
N GLN A 208 46.91 16.92 16.98
CA GLN A 208 46.80 15.96 15.87
C GLN A 208 46.14 14.68 16.37
N ALA A 209 45.08 14.23 15.69
CA ALA A 209 44.55 12.88 15.81
C ALA A 209 45.06 12.03 14.64
N GLN A 210 45.71 10.91 14.94
CA GLN A 210 46.16 9.95 13.93
C GLN A 210 44.95 9.17 13.39
N ILE A 211 44.96 8.88 12.09
CA ILE A 211 44.00 8.01 11.43
C ILE A 211 44.61 6.60 11.41
N GLU A 212 44.05 5.68 12.18
CA GLU A 212 44.32 4.25 12.03
C GLU A 212 43.26 3.63 11.11
N GLU A 213 43.67 3.17 9.93
CA GLU A 213 42.85 2.34 9.07
C GLU A 213 42.77 0.92 9.63
N SER A 214 41.61 0.53 10.17
CA SER A 214 41.34 -0.86 10.56
C SER A 214 40.35 -1.51 9.60
N SER A 215 40.82 -2.48 8.81
CA SER A 215 40.02 -3.25 7.86
C SER A 215 38.98 -4.13 8.57
N ILE A 216 37.69 -3.82 8.42
CA ILE A 216 36.60 -4.64 8.96
C ILE A 216 36.27 -5.76 7.98
N THR A 217 36.46 -7.01 8.41
CA THR A 217 35.97 -8.21 7.70
C THR A 217 34.52 -8.51 8.10
N GLU A 218 33.62 -8.58 7.10
CA GLU A 218 32.19 -8.88 7.33
C GLU A 218 31.96 -10.33 7.79
N ASN A 219 31.96 -10.56 9.10
CA ASN A 219 31.47 -11.81 9.68
C ASN A 219 29.93 -11.84 9.68
N ARG A 220 29.34 -12.50 8.66
CA ARG A 220 27.89 -12.75 8.59
C ARG A 220 27.42 -13.59 9.79
N SER A 221 26.72 -12.96 10.73
CA SER A 221 26.03 -13.68 11.81
C SER A 221 24.79 -14.40 11.29
N PRO A 222 24.50 -15.64 11.72
CA PRO A 222 23.28 -16.34 11.37
C PRO A 222 22.04 -15.70 12.02
N SER A 223 20.91 -15.68 11.30
CA SER A 223 19.65 -15.09 11.75
C SER A 223 19.14 -15.73 13.06
N PRO A 224 18.93 -14.95 14.16
CA PRO A 224 18.74 -15.53 15.48
C PRO A 224 17.29 -15.95 15.83
N TYR A 225 16.32 -15.86 14.91
CA TYR A 225 14.89 -15.97 15.28
C TYR A 225 13.97 -16.84 14.39
N PHE A 226 14.49 -17.89 13.74
CA PHE A 226 13.62 -18.98 13.22
C PHE A 226 14.18 -20.38 13.51
N ALA A 227 13.91 -20.88 14.73
CA ALA A 227 14.13 -22.28 15.07
C ALA A 227 13.13 -23.17 14.32
N ASN A 228 13.54 -23.71 13.17
CA ASN A 228 12.76 -24.70 12.43
C ASN A 228 12.64 -25.99 13.26
N ILE A 229 11.44 -26.29 13.76
CA ILE A 229 11.09 -27.63 14.28
C ILE A 229 11.07 -28.58 13.07
N SER A 230 12.24 -29.16 12.80
CA SER A 230 12.47 -30.15 11.76
C SER A 230 12.58 -31.51 12.45
N HIS A 231 11.67 -32.44 12.16
CA HIS A 231 11.83 -33.81 12.63
C HIS A 231 13.05 -34.46 11.95
N SER A 232 14.15 -34.59 12.69
CA SER A 232 15.27 -35.45 12.31
C SER A 232 14.86 -36.91 12.48
N GLY A 233 14.69 -37.60 11.36
CA GLY A 233 14.66 -39.06 11.34
C GLY A 233 16.09 -39.57 11.36
N ASP A 234 16.61 -39.91 12.54
CA ASP A 234 17.97 -40.44 12.67
C ASP A 234 18.08 -41.83 12.03
N SER A 235 18.90 -41.91 10.98
CA SER A 235 19.46 -43.16 10.48
C SER A 235 20.94 -43.19 10.81
N GLN A 236 21.30 -43.87 11.91
CA GLN A 236 22.67 -44.35 12.11
C GLN A 236 22.70 -45.84 12.42
N SER A 237 23.36 -46.56 11.53
CA SER A 237 23.85 -47.93 11.72
C SER A 237 25.04 -47.95 12.69
N GLY A 238 25.24 -49.06 13.42
CA GLY A 238 26.59 -49.41 13.89
C GLY A 238 26.75 -49.86 15.34
N SER A 239 26.21 -51.04 15.67
CA SER A 239 26.88 -52.08 16.47
C SER A 239 27.82 -51.71 17.64
N ARG A 240 27.43 -52.10 18.87
CA ARG A 240 28.31 -52.97 19.68
C ARG A 240 27.55 -53.77 20.75
N SER A 241 27.92 -55.04 20.89
CA SER A 241 27.32 -55.99 21.83
C SER A 241 27.70 -55.71 23.29
N GLN A 242 26.73 -55.78 24.20
CA GLN A 242 26.98 -56.30 25.55
C GLN A 242 25.86 -57.24 26.01
N LYS A 243 26.26 -58.40 26.56
CA LYS A 243 25.39 -59.41 27.18
C LYS A 243 25.19 -59.04 28.66
N ARG A 244 23.97 -59.16 29.21
CA ARG A 244 23.67 -59.63 30.60
C ARG A 244 22.15 -59.78 30.82
N PRO A 245 21.67 -60.44 31.91
CA PRO A 245 20.88 -61.66 31.71
C PRO A 245 19.40 -61.54 32.14
N ALA A 246 18.69 -62.65 31.94
CA ALA A 246 17.25 -62.79 32.15
C ALA A 246 16.78 -62.63 33.61
N SER A 247 15.54 -62.16 33.77
CA SER A 247 14.64 -62.47 34.88
C SER A 247 13.18 -62.37 34.39
N PRO A 248 12.21 -63.07 35.02
CA PRO A 248 11.05 -63.59 34.29
C PRO A 248 9.81 -62.67 34.28
N LEU A 249 9.03 -62.79 33.21
CA LEU A 249 7.68 -62.22 33.08
C LEU A 249 6.62 -63.14 33.74
N PRO A 250 5.63 -62.60 34.47
CA PRO A 250 4.39 -63.31 34.78
C PRO A 250 3.44 -63.36 33.56
N GLN A 251 2.46 -64.26 33.65
CA GLN A 251 1.65 -64.74 32.52
C GLN A 251 0.73 -63.68 31.89
N ALA A 252 0.66 -63.67 30.56
CA ALA A 252 -0.26 -62.83 29.80
C ALA A 252 -1.60 -63.54 29.56
N THR A 253 -2.71 -62.87 29.90
CA THR A 253 -4.06 -63.29 29.50
C THR A 253 -4.35 -62.83 28.06
N GLY A 254 -4.88 -63.72 27.24
CA GLY A 254 -5.01 -63.50 25.80
C GLY A 254 -6.14 -62.54 25.41
N ARG A 255 -5.86 -61.62 24.48
CA ARG A 255 -6.87 -61.01 23.60
C ARG A 255 -6.43 -61.07 22.15
N LEU A 256 -7.28 -61.68 21.33
CA LEU A 256 -7.09 -61.90 19.90
C LEU A 256 -7.10 -60.58 19.12
N LEU A 257 -6.05 -60.31 18.35
CA LEU A 257 -6.03 -59.28 17.31
C LEU A 257 -6.17 -59.93 15.93
N ARG A 258 -7.02 -59.35 15.07
CA ARG A 258 -7.27 -59.83 13.70
C ARG A 258 -6.10 -59.49 12.77
N PRO A 259 -5.77 -60.33 11.77
CA PRO A 259 -4.69 -60.04 10.83
C PRO A 259 -5.01 -58.86 9.91
N ARG A 260 -4.01 -58.00 9.66
CA ARG A 260 -4.00 -57.10 8.49
C ARG A 260 -3.27 -57.78 7.34
N ILE A 261 -3.93 -57.88 6.19
CA ILE A 261 -3.33 -58.40 4.96
C ILE A 261 -2.39 -57.34 4.38
N ALA A 262 -1.11 -57.68 4.23
CA ALA A 262 -0.17 -56.90 3.45
C ALA A 262 -0.39 -57.12 1.95
N ARG A 263 -0.22 -56.08 1.14
CA ARG A 263 -0.09 -56.21 -0.33
C ARG A 263 1.33 -55.84 -0.73
N ASN A 264 1.98 -56.75 -1.44
CA ASN A 264 3.36 -56.61 -1.86
C ASN A 264 3.51 -55.60 -2.99
N TYR A 265 4.68 -54.96 -3.03
CA TYR A 265 5.24 -54.38 -4.26
C TYR A 265 5.43 -55.48 -5.32
N ARG A 266 5.28 -55.11 -6.59
CA ARG A 266 5.84 -55.87 -7.71
C ARG A 266 6.26 -54.90 -8.81
N GLU A 267 7.56 -54.75 -8.99
CA GLU A 267 8.18 -54.14 -10.18
C GLU A 267 8.09 -55.14 -11.34
N SER A 268 7.93 -54.65 -12.58
CA SER A 268 8.23 -55.36 -13.83
C SER A 268 8.28 -54.34 -14.97
N ASP A 269 9.39 -54.31 -15.70
CA ASP A 269 9.63 -53.47 -16.88
C ASP A 269 9.15 -54.11 -18.20
N MET A 270 9.07 -53.28 -19.24
CA MET A 270 9.23 -53.56 -20.69
C MET A 270 8.60 -54.82 -21.34
N PHE A 271 7.74 -54.62 -22.35
CA PHE A 271 8.07 -54.83 -23.78
C PHE A 271 6.90 -54.36 -24.70
N ASP A 272 7.14 -54.39 -26.03
CA ASP A 272 6.40 -53.67 -27.07
C ASP A 272 5.05 -54.28 -27.57
N THR A 273 4.39 -53.47 -28.42
CA THR A 273 3.17 -53.60 -29.27
C THR A 273 3.02 -54.90 -30.12
N PRO A 274 1.89 -55.21 -30.86
CA PRO A 274 0.81 -54.31 -31.34
C PRO A 274 -0.65 -54.87 -31.45
N SER A 275 -1.53 -54.03 -32.05
CA SER A 275 -2.78 -54.32 -32.80
C SER A 275 -4.16 -54.47 -32.12
N ASP A 276 -5.09 -53.69 -32.67
CA ASP A 276 -6.53 -53.89 -32.89
C ASP A 276 -7.42 -54.66 -31.89
N ALA A 277 -8.37 -53.93 -31.30
CA ALA A 277 -9.80 -54.08 -31.66
C ALA A 277 -10.58 -52.86 -31.18
N GLY A 278 -11.53 -52.38 -32.00
CA GLY A 278 -12.29 -51.17 -31.69
C GLY A 278 -13.34 -51.34 -30.61
N ASN A 279 -13.78 -50.20 -30.04
CA ASN A 279 -15.15 -50.07 -29.55
C ASN A 279 -15.63 -48.63 -29.72
N GLU A 280 -16.51 -48.47 -30.70
CA GLU A 280 -17.15 -47.22 -31.07
C GLU A 280 -18.29 -46.91 -30.10
N TYR A 281 -18.17 -45.84 -29.32
CA TYR A 281 -19.26 -45.32 -28.49
C TYR A 281 -19.60 -43.88 -28.91
N THR A 282 -20.46 -43.78 -29.92
CA THR A 282 -21.06 -42.53 -30.39
C THR A 282 -22.01 -41.97 -29.34
N ARG A 283 -21.49 -41.15 -28.41
CA ARG A 283 -22.33 -40.37 -27.50
C ARG A 283 -22.79 -39.10 -28.19
N THR A 284 -24.05 -39.09 -28.63
CA THR A 284 -24.74 -37.91 -29.16
C THR A 284 -24.66 -36.74 -28.17
N ARG A 285 -23.93 -35.69 -28.57
CA ARG A 285 -24.07 -34.34 -28.01
C ARG A 285 -25.06 -33.57 -28.87
N ASN A 286 -26.08 -32.99 -28.25
CA ASN A 286 -26.92 -32.02 -28.91
C ASN A 286 -26.04 -30.84 -29.37
N LYS A 287 -26.00 -30.59 -30.68
CA LYS A 287 -25.53 -29.31 -31.22
C LYS A 287 -26.45 -28.23 -30.67
N ILE A 288 -25.92 -27.37 -29.81
CA ILE A 288 -26.41 -26.00 -29.72
C ILE A 288 -25.71 -25.28 -30.87
N GLU A 289 -26.50 -24.79 -31.83
CA GLU A 289 -25.97 -23.98 -32.92
C GLU A 289 -25.51 -22.63 -32.34
N VAL A 290 -24.19 -22.42 -32.36
CA VAL A 290 -23.60 -21.12 -32.07
C VAL A 290 -23.72 -20.30 -33.36
N PRO A 291 -24.34 -19.10 -33.34
CA PRO A 291 -24.40 -18.25 -34.51
C PRO A 291 -23.00 -17.92 -35.03
N GLU A 292 -22.81 -18.07 -36.33
CA GLU A 292 -21.57 -17.73 -37.03
C GLU A 292 -21.41 -16.20 -37.04
N LEU A 293 -20.46 -15.69 -36.24
CA LEU A 293 -20.16 -14.26 -36.16
C LEU A 293 -19.47 -13.81 -37.45
N GLN A 294 -19.99 -12.76 -38.10
CA GLN A 294 -19.34 -12.19 -39.27
C GLN A 294 -18.05 -11.43 -38.88
N PRO A 295 -17.03 -11.40 -39.75
CA PRO A 295 -15.83 -10.60 -39.53
C PRO A 295 -16.17 -9.12 -39.71
N GLY A 296 -16.03 -8.29 -38.67
CA GLY A 296 -16.33 -6.86 -38.76
C GLY A 296 -15.90 -6.02 -37.55
N ASP A 297 -16.30 -6.43 -36.33
CA ASP A 297 -16.18 -5.56 -35.15
C ASP A 297 -15.11 -6.02 -34.15
N GLU A 298 -13.85 -5.69 -34.44
CA GLU A 298 -12.79 -5.73 -33.43
C GLU A 298 -12.91 -4.54 -32.46
N LEU A 299 -13.53 -4.78 -31.30
CA LEU A 299 -13.50 -3.86 -30.16
C LEU A 299 -12.08 -3.72 -29.59
N ASN A 300 -11.28 -2.86 -30.22
CA ASN A 300 -9.97 -2.43 -29.76
C ASN A 300 -10.09 -1.53 -28.51
N LEU A 301 -10.19 -2.14 -27.34
CA LEU A 301 -9.58 -1.58 -26.13
C LEU A 301 -8.24 -2.27 -25.92
N PRO A 302 -7.11 -1.54 -25.84
CA PRO A 302 -5.81 -2.14 -25.61
C PRO A 302 -5.82 -3.02 -24.35
N ARG A 303 -5.18 -4.18 -24.44
CA ARG A 303 -5.02 -5.14 -23.32
C ARG A 303 -4.46 -4.49 -22.04
N GLU A 304 -3.75 -3.38 -22.20
CA GLU A 304 -3.20 -2.52 -21.15
C GLU A 304 -4.26 -1.77 -20.33
N GLU A 305 -5.44 -1.45 -20.87
CA GLU A 305 -6.42 -0.63 -20.16
C GLU A 305 -7.20 -1.44 -19.10
N TYR A 306 -7.41 -2.73 -19.36
CA TYR A 306 -8.07 -3.66 -18.44
C TYR A 306 -7.36 -3.72 -17.07
N PHE A 307 -6.02 -3.70 -17.06
CA PHE A 307 -5.22 -3.75 -15.83
C PHE A 307 -5.11 -2.42 -15.08
N ARG A 308 -5.54 -1.28 -15.66
CA ARG A 308 -5.40 0.06 -15.03
C ARG A 308 -6.50 0.42 -14.02
N ARG A 309 -7.66 -0.26 -14.05
CA ARG A 309 -8.86 0.18 -13.32
C ARG A 309 -9.01 -0.42 -11.91
N GLU A 310 -8.71 -1.71 -11.71
CA GLU A 310 -8.93 -2.37 -10.39
C GLU A 310 -7.92 -1.97 -9.29
N ASP A 311 -6.63 -1.78 -9.61
CA ASP A 311 -5.59 -1.51 -8.59
C ASP A 311 -5.59 -0.06 -8.06
N ARG A 312 -6.24 0.89 -8.76
CA ARG A 312 -5.97 2.33 -8.62
C ARG A 312 -6.69 3.03 -7.46
N GLU A 313 -7.96 2.70 -7.18
CA GLU A 313 -8.71 3.36 -6.09
C GLU A 313 -8.22 2.93 -4.69
N VAL A 314 -7.67 1.72 -4.58
CA VAL A 314 -7.13 1.17 -3.34
C VAL A 314 -5.70 1.68 -3.06
N THR A 315 -4.90 1.94 -4.10
CA THR A 315 -3.53 2.47 -3.94
C THR A 315 -3.52 3.93 -3.53
N VAL A 316 -4.30 4.80 -4.18
CA VAL A 316 -4.26 6.27 -3.93
C VAL A 316 -4.58 6.62 -2.48
N LYS A 317 -5.59 5.98 -1.87
CA LYS A 317 -5.96 6.23 -0.46
C LYS A 317 -4.91 5.72 0.54
N ALA A 318 -4.17 4.67 0.19
CA ALA A 318 -3.07 4.17 1.03
C ALA A 318 -1.83 5.09 0.95
N GLU A 319 -1.51 5.60 -0.24
CA GLU A 319 -0.40 6.54 -0.44
C GLU A 319 -0.61 7.86 0.33
N GLU A 320 -1.84 8.37 0.42
CA GLU A 320 -2.14 9.58 1.19
C GLU A 320 -1.99 9.40 2.72
N VAL A 321 -2.23 8.19 3.25
CA VAL A 321 -2.00 7.89 4.68
C VAL A 321 -0.52 7.70 4.97
N ALA A 322 0.22 7.01 4.10
CA ALA A 322 1.67 6.83 4.22
C ALA A 322 2.43 8.18 4.27
N ILE A 323 1.96 9.19 3.53
CA ILE A 323 2.55 10.54 3.52
C ILE A 323 2.53 11.19 4.92
N ASN A 324 1.48 10.99 5.72
CA ASN A 324 1.40 11.56 7.08
C ASN A 324 2.37 10.91 8.09
N LEU A 325 2.86 9.69 7.84
CA LEU A 325 3.95 9.09 8.64
C LEU A 325 5.34 9.58 8.16
N ASN A 326 5.47 9.93 6.88
CA ASN A 326 6.73 10.37 6.28
C ASN A 326 7.18 11.77 6.75
N GLU A 327 6.25 12.70 6.99
CA GLU A 327 6.62 14.08 7.37
C GLU A 327 7.33 14.17 8.73
N THR A 328 7.03 13.26 9.66
CA THR A 328 7.49 13.41 11.06
C THR A 328 8.77 12.68 11.46
N VAL A 329 9.25 11.66 10.74
CA VAL A 329 10.39 10.86 11.27
C VAL A 329 11.39 10.28 10.27
N TRP A 330 11.02 9.80 9.06
CA TRP A 330 11.98 9.10 8.18
C TRP A 330 11.80 9.43 6.69
N PRO A 331 12.84 9.94 5.99
CA PRO A 331 12.78 10.09 4.54
C PRO A 331 12.74 8.69 3.91
N VAL A 332 11.62 8.36 3.27
CA VAL A 332 11.52 7.16 2.43
C VAL A 332 12.54 7.30 1.29
N PRO A 333 13.47 6.34 1.10
CA PRO A 333 14.47 6.44 0.06
C PRO A 333 13.83 6.51 -1.33
N GLU A 334 14.46 7.28 -2.23
CA GLU A 334 14.01 7.39 -3.63
C GLU A 334 13.81 6.01 -4.25
N ASP A 335 12.70 5.85 -4.97
CA ASP A 335 12.32 4.57 -5.57
C ASP A 335 13.26 4.23 -6.74
N LEU A 336 13.67 2.96 -6.81
CA LEU A 336 14.56 2.46 -7.84
C LEU A 336 13.82 2.41 -9.19
N VAL A 337 14.38 3.02 -10.23
CA VAL A 337 13.88 2.83 -11.60
C VAL A 337 14.24 1.43 -12.07
N THR A 338 13.22 0.63 -12.35
CA THR A 338 13.32 -0.73 -12.85
C THR A 338 13.71 -0.76 -14.33
N PRO A 339 14.51 -1.74 -14.79
CA PRO A 339 14.99 -1.83 -16.18
C PRO A 339 14.08 -2.65 -17.10
N LEU A 340 12.82 -2.87 -16.71
CA LEU A 340 11.83 -3.65 -17.45
C LEU A 340 10.70 -2.74 -17.93
N ASP A 341 9.87 -3.25 -18.85
CA ASP A 341 8.65 -2.55 -19.22
C ASP A 341 7.58 -2.68 -18.12
N VAL A 342 6.76 -1.63 -17.97
CA VAL A 342 5.68 -1.55 -16.96
C VAL A 342 4.71 -2.75 -17.01
N HIS A 343 4.54 -3.36 -18.19
CA HIS A 343 3.68 -4.54 -18.36
C HIS A 343 4.34 -5.85 -17.88
N GLU A 344 5.67 -5.97 -17.97
CA GLU A 344 6.45 -7.09 -17.42
C GLU A 344 6.51 -7.01 -15.89
N GLU A 345 6.75 -5.81 -15.36
CA GLU A 345 6.69 -5.46 -13.94
C GLU A 345 5.34 -5.82 -13.27
N ALA A 346 4.24 -5.60 -13.99
CA ALA A 346 2.90 -5.86 -13.48
C ALA A 346 2.63 -7.36 -13.23
N VAL A 347 3.40 -8.27 -13.82
CA VAL A 347 3.17 -9.73 -13.74
C VAL A 347 3.38 -10.24 -12.32
N GLY A 348 2.32 -10.83 -11.77
CA GLY A 348 2.32 -11.52 -10.48
C GLY A 348 1.66 -12.89 -10.58
N VAL A 349 2.15 -13.84 -9.78
CA VAL A 349 1.74 -15.26 -9.79
C VAL A 349 1.37 -15.74 -8.40
N SER A 350 0.77 -16.93 -8.28
CA SER A 350 0.35 -17.43 -6.97
C SER A 350 1.52 -17.77 -6.05
N ARG A 351 1.28 -17.69 -4.74
CA ARG A 351 2.23 -18.14 -3.70
C ARG A 351 2.68 -19.60 -3.89
N LYS A 352 1.83 -20.44 -4.50
CA LYS A 352 2.16 -21.83 -4.85
C LYS A 352 3.10 -21.90 -6.04
N CYS A 353 2.93 -21.05 -7.06
CA CYS A 353 3.85 -20.92 -8.19
C CYS A 353 5.24 -20.45 -7.71
N TRP A 354 5.31 -19.41 -6.87
CA TRP A 354 6.55 -18.98 -6.22
C TRP A 354 7.30 -20.14 -5.54
N SER A 355 6.59 -20.95 -4.74
CA SER A 355 7.19 -22.13 -4.09
C SER A 355 7.54 -23.26 -5.08
N HIS A 356 6.83 -23.36 -6.21
CA HIS A 356 7.20 -24.27 -7.29
C HIS A 356 8.47 -23.81 -8.03
N LEU A 357 8.64 -22.51 -8.30
CA LEU A 357 9.78 -21.97 -9.03
C LEU A 357 11.06 -21.96 -8.18
N PHE A 358 10.98 -21.45 -6.95
CA PHE A 358 12.16 -21.15 -6.11
C PHE A 358 12.26 -22.04 -4.86
N GLY A 359 11.15 -22.64 -4.41
CA GLY A 359 11.08 -23.40 -3.16
C GLY A 359 10.57 -22.57 -1.99
N GLY A 360 10.93 -22.96 -0.77
CA GLY A 360 10.42 -22.29 0.44
C GLY A 360 8.96 -22.59 0.77
N ASN A 361 8.51 -22.02 1.90
CA ASN A 361 7.19 -22.24 2.51
C ASN A 361 6.13 -21.28 1.92
N ILE A 362 4.94 -21.80 1.63
CA ILE A 362 3.81 -21.04 1.05
C ILE A 362 3.00 -20.21 2.06
N GLN A 363 3.26 -20.33 3.37
CA GLN A 363 2.50 -19.67 4.44
C GLN A 363 3.32 -18.64 5.23
N MET A 364 4.63 -18.84 5.34
CA MET A 364 5.51 -17.94 6.08
C MET A 364 5.69 -16.62 5.33
N ALA A 365 5.87 -15.52 6.06
CA ALA A 365 6.32 -14.25 5.47
C ALA A 365 7.76 -14.42 4.96
N PHE A 366 8.68 -14.81 5.86
CA PHE A 366 10.08 -15.06 5.53
C PHE A 366 10.27 -16.52 5.12
N THR A 367 10.96 -16.75 4.00
CA THR A 367 11.33 -18.11 3.58
C THR A 367 12.57 -18.12 2.70
N THR A 368 13.46 -19.07 2.96
CA THR A 368 14.62 -19.35 2.12
C THR A 368 14.22 -20.22 0.92
N ALA A 369 14.71 -19.87 -0.27
CA ALA A 369 14.61 -20.67 -1.47
C ALA A 369 15.52 -21.91 -1.41
N LYS A 370 15.22 -22.91 -2.24
CA LYS A 370 16.10 -24.07 -2.38
C LYS A 370 17.30 -23.67 -3.24
N GLU A 371 18.52 -23.90 -2.74
CA GLU A 371 19.77 -23.62 -3.45
C GLU A 371 19.82 -24.19 -4.88
N LYS A 372 19.28 -25.40 -5.10
CA LYS A 372 19.15 -26.01 -6.44
C LYS A 372 18.23 -25.26 -7.42
N LYS A 373 17.43 -24.30 -6.92
CA LYS A 373 16.44 -23.53 -7.69
C LYS A 373 16.79 -22.05 -7.80
N GLN A 374 17.48 -21.51 -6.79
CA GLN A 374 18.12 -20.21 -6.81
C GLN A 374 19.57 -20.34 -6.30
N PRO A 375 20.57 -20.45 -7.20
CA PRO A 375 21.95 -20.70 -6.80
C PRO A 375 22.61 -19.48 -6.17
N ASP A 376 22.27 -18.25 -6.57
CA ASP A 376 22.82 -17.03 -5.97
C ASP A 376 22.35 -16.90 -4.50
N PRO A 377 23.24 -16.96 -3.49
CA PRO A 377 22.89 -16.82 -2.08
C PRO A 377 22.28 -15.46 -1.71
N ARG A 378 22.55 -14.38 -2.46
CA ARG A 378 21.96 -13.04 -2.21
C ARG A 378 20.46 -13.02 -2.48
N LEU A 379 19.98 -13.90 -3.34
CA LEU A 379 18.61 -13.96 -3.84
C LEU A 379 17.80 -15.12 -3.24
N ARG A 380 18.32 -15.79 -2.20
CA ARG A 380 17.64 -16.94 -1.56
C ARG A 380 16.65 -16.54 -0.48
N GLU A 381 16.85 -15.43 0.22
CA GLU A 381 15.97 -15.04 1.33
C GLU A 381 14.80 -14.22 0.79
N PHE A 382 13.60 -14.80 0.79
CA PHE A 382 12.39 -14.13 0.34
C PHE A 382 11.58 -13.59 1.52
N MET A 383 11.03 -12.39 1.34
CA MET A 383 10.12 -11.74 2.27
C MET A 383 8.78 -11.54 1.57
N PHE A 384 7.72 -12.22 2.00
CA PHE A 384 6.38 -12.13 1.41
C PHE A 384 5.44 -11.31 2.29
N VAL A 385 4.85 -10.26 1.71
CA VAL A 385 4.12 -9.21 2.43
C VAL A 385 2.68 -9.06 1.91
N ASP A 386 1.72 -9.19 2.81
CA ASP A 386 0.31 -8.86 2.54
C ASP A 386 0.03 -7.43 2.99
N ARG A 387 -0.29 -6.55 2.05
CA ARG A 387 -0.55 -5.12 2.32
C ARG A 387 -1.76 -4.87 3.22
N VAL A 388 -2.66 -5.85 3.42
CA VAL A 388 -3.74 -5.75 4.41
C VAL A 388 -3.21 -5.75 5.85
N SER A 389 -2.09 -6.43 6.09
CA SER A 389 -1.38 -6.42 7.39
C SER A 389 -0.29 -5.35 7.49
N GLN A 390 0.18 -4.86 6.34
CA GLN A 390 1.34 -3.99 6.17
C GLN A 390 0.98 -2.88 5.16
N PRO A 391 0.11 -1.92 5.52
CA PRO A 391 -0.46 -0.95 4.56
C PRO A 391 0.61 -0.17 3.80
N ASP A 392 1.66 0.22 4.52
CA ASP A 392 2.79 1.04 4.04
C ASP A 392 3.93 0.22 3.43
N ALA A 393 3.76 -1.10 3.25
CA ALA A 393 4.69 -1.89 2.46
C ALA A 393 4.58 -1.52 0.97
N PRO A 394 5.70 -1.55 0.22
CA PRO A 394 5.72 -1.09 -1.16
C PRO A 394 4.77 -1.88 -2.05
N GLY A 395 3.92 -1.15 -2.78
CA GLY A 395 2.96 -1.71 -3.72
C GLY A 395 3.45 -1.82 -5.16
N ARG A 396 4.58 -1.17 -5.50
CA ARG A 396 5.13 -1.08 -6.86
C ARG A 396 6.57 -1.63 -6.94
N PRO A 397 6.95 -2.27 -8.06
CA PRO A 397 8.35 -2.56 -8.38
C PRO A 397 9.27 -1.35 -8.17
N GLY A 398 10.47 -1.61 -7.67
CA GLY A 398 11.43 -0.57 -7.27
C GLY A 398 11.06 0.22 -6.00
N GLY A 399 9.86 0.01 -5.46
CA GLY A 399 9.30 0.82 -4.39
C GLY A 399 9.94 0.62 -3.01
N SER A 400 10.11 1.72 -2.27
CA SER A 400 10.41 1.73 -0.83
C SER A 400 9.13 1.73 0.02
N GLY A 401 9.25 1.43 1.33
CA GLY A 401 8.12 1.45 2.27
C GLY A 401 8.49 1.01 3.69
N LEU A 402 7.51 0.55 4.46
CA LEU A 402 7.69 0.12 5.86
C LEU A 402 7.28 -1.34 6.09
N TRP A 403 7.85 -1.95 7.14
CA TRP A 403 7.43 -3.23 7.70
C TRP A 403 7.23 -3.11 9.21
N TYR A 404 6.06 -3.51 9.65
CA TYR A 404 5.67 -3.59 11.05
C TYR A 404 5.95 -4.98 11.62
N ASP A 405 6.67 -5.05 12.75
CA ASP A 405 6.88 -6.29 13.50
C ASP A 405 6.40 -6.17 14.95
N SER A 406 5.74 -7.22 15.44
CA SER A 406 5.32 -7.30 16.84
C SER A 406 6.44 -7.89 17.68
N SER A 407 7.44 -7.07 18.03
CA SER A 407 8.42 -7.49 19.03
C SER A 407 7.75 -7.77 20.37
N SER A 408 8.14 -8.88 20.98
CA SER A 408 7.76 -9.20 22.36
C SER A 408 8.39 -8.28 23.41
N ASN A 409 9.32 -7.39 23.02
CA ASN A 409 10.10 -6.56 23.95
C ASN A 409 10.20 -5.08 23.51
N PRO A 410 9.55 -4.14 24.23
CA PRO A 410 9.67 -2.70 23.99
C PRO A 410 10.83 -2.04 24.75
N THR A 411 11.50 -2.76 25.66
CA THR A 411 12.53 -2.22 26.58
C THR A 411 13.92 -2.82 26.40
N GLY A 412 14.11 -3.78 25.49
CA GLY A 412 15.44 -4.22 25.09
C GLY A 412 15.97 -3.38 23.94
N ASP A 413 17.28 -3.25 23.83
CA ASP A 413 17.94 -2.79 22.61
C ASP A 413 17.30 -3.52 21.43
N SER A 414 16.70 -2.77 20.50
CA SER A 414 16.01 -3.38 19.37
C SER A 414 17.01 -4.31 18.69
N PRO A 415 16.70 -5.60 18.50
CA PRO A 415 17.57 -6.44 17.70
C PRO A 415 17.78 -5.73 16.36
N THR A 416 19.04 -5.62 15.94
CA THR A 416 19.45 -4.99 14.69
C THR A 416 19.07 -5.88 13.51
N TRP A 417 17.81 -6.32 13.48
CA TRP A 417 17.25 -7.14 12.42
C TRP A 417 17.21 -6.29 11.17
N SER A 418 18.25 -6.54 10.37
CA SER A 418 18.55 -5.91 9.12
C SER A 418 19.08 -7.01 8.20
N GLY A 419 18.81 -6.89 6.91
CA GLY A 419 19.10 -7.95 5.96
C GLY A 419 18.67 -7.58 4.56
N GLN A 420 19.18 -8.35 3.60
CA GLN A 420 18.76 -8.27 2.21
C GLN A 420 17.75 -9.37 1.93
N PHE A 421 16.62 -9.02 1.30
CA PHE A 421 15.54 -9.95 0.99
C PHE A 421 14.99 -9.69 -0.42
N VAL A 422 14.57 -10.73 -1.11
CA VAL A 422 13.76 -10.61 -2.32
C VAL A 422 12.31 -10.35 -1.91
N LEU A 423 11.77 -9.17 -2.21
CA LEU A 423 10.50 -8.70 -1.69
C LEU A 423 9.30 -9.09 -2.59
N VAL A 424 8.49 -9.94 -1.97
CA VAL A 424 7.22 -10.58 -2.29
C VAL A 424 5.90 -9.84 -2.01
N ALA A 425 5.51 -8.75 -2.69
CA ALA A 425 4.24 -8.08 -2.34
C ALA A 425 3.00 -8.76 -2.96
N LYS A 426 1.92 -8.84 -2.18
CA LYS A 426 0.60 -9.26 -2.67
C LYS A 426 -0.07 -8.14 -3.46
N CYS A 427 -0.49 -8.42 -4.69
CA CYS A 427 -1.04 -7.45 -5.66
C CYS A 427 -2.44 -7.88 -6.14
N GLY A 428 -3.34 -8.15 -5.19
CA GLY A 428 -4.71 -8.62 -5.44
C GLY A 428 -4.96 -10.05 -4.94
N ASP A 429 -6.05 -10.66 -5.41
CA ASP A 429 -6.49 -11.96 -4.93
C ASP A 429 -5.55 -13.09 -5.38
N HIS A 430 -4.88 -13.67 -4.38
CA HIS A 430 -3.91 -14.75 -4.49
C HIS A 430 -2.66 -14.48 -5.37
N LYS A 431 -2.52 -13.30 -5.99
CA LYS A 431 -1.38 -12.89 -6.82
C LYS A 431 -0.29 -12.18 -6.01
N TRP A 432 0.96 -12.48 -6.34
CA TRP A 432 2.17 -11.96 -5.69
C TRP A 432 3.18 -11.50 -6.74
N ARG A 433 3.58 -10.23 -6.68
CA ARG A 433 4.43 -9.51 -7.64
C ARG A 433 5.77 -9.16 -7.01
N LEU A 434 6.87 -9.38 -7.73
CA LEU A 434 8.21 -9.00 -7.31
C LEU A 434 8.32 -7.48 -7.18
N ILE A 435 8.72 -7.00 -6.00
CA ILE A 435 9.03 -5.59 -5.76
C ILE A 435 10.50 -5.28 -6.07
N GLY A 436 11.42 -6.16 -5.65
CA GLY A 436 12.85 -5.99 -5.86
C GLY A 436 13.69 -6.76 -4.84
N LEU A 437 15.00 -6.57 -4.87
CA LEU A 437 15.90 -6.88 -3.77
C LEU A 437 15.90 -5.67 -2.82
N VAL A 438 15.53 -5.88 -1.56
CA VAL A 438 15.39 -4.81 -0.57
C VAL A 438 16.36 -4.98 0.58
N LYS A 439 16.83 -3.86 1.12
CA LYS A 439 17.47 -3.79 2.43
C LYS A 439 16.41 -3.42 3.46
N VAL A 440 16.17 -4.33 4.41
CA VAL A 440 15.36 -4.05 5.61
C VAL A 440 16.29 -3.52 6.69
N THR A 441 15.90 -2.45 7.37
CA THR A 441 16.66 -1.85 8.50
C THR A 441 15.69 -1.53 9.63
N ALA A 442 16.05 -1.84 10.88
CA ALA A 442 15.26 -1.45 12.06
C ALA A 442 15.41 0.06 12.32
N VAL A 443 14.29 0.71 12.63
CA VAL A 443 14.21 2.18 12.61
C VAL A 443 13.67 2.75 13.92
N GLY A 444 12.68 2.10 14.52
CA GLY A 444 12.12 2.53 15.79
C GLY A 444 10.84 1.79 16.12
N TYR A 445 9.92 2.48 16.79
CA TYR A 445 8.64 1.92 17.22
C TYR A 445 7.51 2.91 16.90
N LEU A 446 6.33 2.40 16.57
CA LEU A 446 5.14 3.25 16.51
C LEU A 446 4.84 3.86 17.88
N LYS A 447 4.65 5.18 17.90
CA LYS A 447 4.08 5.91 19.03
C LYS A 447 2.60 5.55 19.20
N PRO A 448 1.99 5.76 20.38
CA PRO A 448 0.57 5.48 20.60
C PRO A 448 -0.34 6.25 19.63
N SER A 449 -0.02 7.52 19.34
CA SER A 449 -0.72 8.33 18.34
C SER A 449 -0.59 7.77 16.91
N GLU A 450 0.61 7.35 16.51
CA GLU A 450 0.85 6.74 15.19
C GLU A 450 0.11 5.41 15.05
N TRP A 451 0.06 4.60 16.11
CA TRP A 451 -0.76 3.38 16.17
C TRP A 451 -2.26 3.70 16.03
N LEU A 452 -2.79 4.67 16.79
CA LEU A 452 -4.20 5.06 16.72
C LEU A 452 -4.60 5.56 15.33
N ASN A 453 -3.67 6.22 14.62
CA ASN A 453 -3.83 6.70 13.25
C ASN A 453 -3.79 5.59 12.17
N LEU A 454 -3.36 4.36 12.50
CA LEU A 454 -3.45 3.24 11.56
C LEU A 454 -4.92 2.89 11.26
N ASP A 455 -5.18 2.44 10.02
CA ASP A 455 -6.50 1.97 9.58
C ASP A 455 -7.10 0.96 10.59
N PRO A 456 -8.36 1.12 11.02
CA PRO A 456 -8.97 0.25 12.02
C PRO A 456 -9.00 -1.24 11.66
N LYS A 457 -8.98 -1.61 10.37
CA LYS A 457 -8.87 -3.01 9.94
C LYS A 457 -7.45 -3.53 10.14
N CYS A 458 -6.43 -2.70 9.92
CA CYS A 458 -5.02 -3.03 10.20
C CYS A 458 -4.82 -3.25 11.71
N ARG A 459 -5.26 -2.32 12.57
CA ARG A 459 -5.22 -2.49 14.03
C ARG A 459 -5.91 -3.78 14.48
N LYS A 460 -7.16 -3.98 14.03
CA LYS A 460 -7.94 -5.20 14.35
C LYS A 460 -7.32 -6.48 13.78
N TRP A 461 -6.54 -6.41 12.70
CA TRP A 461 -5.78 -7.55 12.18
C TRP A 461 -4.62 -7.91 13.11
N TRP A 462 -3.85 -6.93 13.58
CA TRP A 462 -2.72 -7.13 14.50
C TRP A 462 -3.18 -7.72 15.83
N VAL A 463 -4.12 -7.07 16.51
CA VAL A 463 -4.71 -7.55 17.78
C VAL A 463 -5.23 -8.99 17.65
N ARG A 464 -5.97 -9.29 16.57
CA ARG A 464 -6.51 -10.63 16.30
C ARG A 464 -5.43 -11.68 16.05
N ASN A 465 -4.34 -11.34 15.38
CA ASN A 465 -3.28 -12.32 15.10
C ASN A 465 -2.37 -12.54 16.31
N ILE A 466 -2.03 -11.51 17.09
CA ILE A 466 -1.34 -11.67 18.37
C ILE A 466 -2.11 -12.63 19.29
N LEU A 467 -3.44 -12.44 19.38
CA LEU A 467 -4.31 -13.31 20.15
C LEU A 467 -4.27 -14.78 19.66
N ARG A 468 -4.37 -14.99 18.34
CA ARG A 468 -4.56 -16.32 17.72
C ARG A 468 -3.29 -17.09 17.35
N ARG A 469 -2.14 -16.43 17.21
CA ARG A 469 -0.88 -17.03 16.72
C ARG A 469 0.11 -17.24 17.85
N SER A 470 0.97 -18.24 17.71
CA SER A 470 2.02 -18.56 18.70
C SER A 470 3.15 -17.54 18.75
N TRP A 471 3.42 -16.81 17.66
CA TRP A 471 4.36 -15.69 17.70
C TRP A 471 3.89 -14.56 18.64
N GLY A 472 2.59 -14.47 18.91
CA GLY A 472 2.02 -13.54 19.89
C GLY A 472 2.10 -14.04 21.35
N ASP A 473 2.62 -15.24 21.62
CA ASP A 473 2.64 -15.83 22.97
C ASP A 473 3.48 -15.01 23.95
N GLY A 474 4.63 -14.47 23.52
CA GLY A 474 5.43 -13.55 24.32
C GLY A 474 4.71 -12.24 24.66
N PHE A 475 3.88 -11.72 23.74
CA PHE A 475 3.05 -10.54 24.00
C PHE A 475 1.95 -10.86 25.02
N LYS A 476 1.24 -11.98 24.84
CA LYS A 476 0.17 -12.42 25.76
C LYS A 476 0.71 -12.70 27.16
N ALA A 477 1.87 -13.34 27.26
CA ALA A 477 2.58 -13.52 28.53
C ALA A 477 2.88 -12.18 29.20
N ARG A 478 3.38 -11.18 28.46
CA ARG A 478 3.62 -9.82 28.96
C ARG A 478 2.35 -9.14 29.49
N VAL A 479 1.21 -9.26 28.79
CA VAL A 479 -0.09 -8.73 29.24
C VAL A 479 -0.54 -9.40 30.55
N VAL A 480 -0.47 -10.73 30.64
CA VAL A 480 -0.80 -11.47 31.87
C VAL A 480 0.12 -11.08 33.03
N LEU A 481 1.42 -10.96 32.78
CA LEU A 481 2.40 -10.61 33.80
C LEU A 481 2.21 -9.18 34.32
N ARG A 482 1.91 -8.21 33.47
CA ARG A 482 1.57 -6.84 33.90
C ARG A 482 0.40 -6.83 34.88
N LYS A 483 -0.68 -7.55 34.56
CA LYS A 483 -1.85 -7.71 35.45
C LYS A 483 -1.49 -8.40 36.77
N ARG A 484 -0.62 -9.42 36.75
CA ARG A 484 -0.23 -10.20 37.94
C ARG A 484 0.77 -9.47 38.84
N LEU A 485 1.66 -8.67 38.27
CA LEU A 485 2.81 -8.07 38.97
C LEU A 485 2.64 -6.57 39.28
N GLY A 486 1.68 -5.88 38.65
CA GLY A 486 1.50 -4.43 38.80
C GLY A 486 2.65 -3.58 38.24
N ARG A 487 3.58 -4.19 37.50
CA ARG A 487 4.76 -3.54 36.91
C ARG A 487 5.09 -4.12 35.54
N GLU A 488 6.03 -3.49 34.84
CA GLU A 488 6.61 -4.06 33.63
C GLU A 488 7.40 -5.35 33.96
N PRO A 489 7.14 -6.47 33.26
CA PRO A 489 7.91 -7.69 33.43
C PRO A 489 9.23 -7.64 32.65
N SER A 490 10.25 -8.25 33.23
CA SER A 490 11.54 -8.48 32.58
C SER A 490 11.42 -9.51 31.43
N GLN A 491 12.34 -9.45 30.47
CA GLN A 491 12.30 -10.35 29.31
C GLN A 491 12.53 -11.83 29.70
N THR A 492 13.17 -12.11 30.83
CA THR A 492 13.30 -13.46 31.40
C THR A 492 11.98 -13.96 31.97
N GLU A 493 11.26 -13.14 32.75
CA GLU A 493 9.90 -13.46 33.22
C GLU A 493 8.93 -13.72 32.05
N VAL A 494 8.97 -12.88 31.01
CA VAL A 494 8.14 -13.05 29.79
C VAL A 494 8.48 -14.36 29.07
N LYS A 495 9.77 -14.66 28.88
CA LYS A 495 10.22 -15.92 28.25
C LYS A 495 9.82 -17.15 29.07
N GLN A 496 9.93 -17.08 30.40
CA GLN A 496 9.59 -18.19 31.29
C GLN A 496 8.07 -18.44 31.31
N GLU A 497 7.25 -17.41 31.49
CA GLU A 497 5.78 -17.56 31.48
C GLU A 497 5.27 -18.07 30.13
N ALA A 498 5.84 -17.59 29.02
CA ALA A 498 5.50 -18.08 27.68
C ALA A 498 5.89 -19.55 27.47
N LYS A 499 7.05 -19.97 28.01
CA LYS A 499 7.50 -21.36 27.99
C LYS A 499 6.58 -22.24 28.86
N ASP A 500 6.35 -21.86 30.11
CA ASP A 500 5.54 -22.60 31.08
C ASP A 500 4.11 -22.83 30.57
N GLU A 501 3.49 -21.80 29.96
CA GLU A 501 2.16 -21.96 29.37
C GLU A 501 2.18 -22.83 28.10
N SER A 502 3.27 -22.84 27.32
CA SER A 502 3.41 -23.74 26.16
C SER A 502 3.61 -25.21 26.55
N GLU A 503 4.29 -25.49 27.67
CA GLU A 503 4.61 -26.84 28.13
C GLU A 503 3.46 -27.50 28.91
N ARG A 504 2.68 -26.71 29.68
CA ARG A 504 1.46 -27.19 30.34
C ARG A 504 0.52 -27.76 29.29
N THR A 505 0.35 -29.08 29.20
CA THR A 505 -0.33 -29.74 28.04
C THR A 505 -1.83 -29.40 27.88
N SER A 506 -2.40 -28.60 28.78
CA SER A 506 -3.70 -27.92 28.67
C SER A 506 -3.60 -26.45 28.16
N ALA A 507 -2.46 -26.07 27.58
CA ALA A 507 -1.87 -24.75 27.24
C ALA A 507 -2.74 -23.63 26.64
N LYS A 508 -4.00 -23.93 26.32
CA LYS A 508 -4.94 -22.94 25.80
C LYS A 508 -5.80 -22.33 26.92
N LYS A 509 -5.41 -22.41 28.19
CA LYS A 509 -6.25 -21.93 29.31
C LYS A 509 -5.85 -20.54 29.82
N LEU A 510 -4.56 -20.22 29.93
CA LEU A 510 -4.12 -18.97 30.53
C LEU A 510 -4.10 -17.84 29.47
N PHE A 511 -3.60 -18.11 28.27
CA PHE A 511 -3.77 -17.18 27.12
C PHE A 511 -5.22 -17.03 26.63
N LYS A 512 -6.16 -17.88 27.06
CA LYS A 512 -7.61 -17.67 26.84
C LYS A 512 -8.18 -16.54 27.70
N LYS A 513 -7.52 -16.17 28.80
CA LYS A 513 -7.94 -15.05 29.64
C LYS A 513 -7.58 -13.69 29.05
N VAL A 514 -6.58 -13.64 28.17
CA VAL A 514 -6.23 -12.41 27.45
C VAL A 514 -7.32 -12.13 26.42
N THR A 515 -8.06 -11.04 26.61
CA THR A 515 -9.13 -10.63 25.70
C THR A 515 -8.59 -9.85 24.50
N PHE A 516 -9.45 -9.60 23.51
CA PHE A 516 -9.12 -8.75 22.37
C PHE A 516 -8.84 -7.31 22.82
N ASN A 517 -9.74 -6.76 23.63
CA ASN A 517 -9.68 -5.38 24.13
C ASN A 517 -8.42 -5.13 24.96
N GLU A 518 -7.98 -6.10 25.79
CA GLU A 518 -6.72 -5.97 26.56
C GLU A 518 -5.49 -5.80 25.68
N ILE A 519 -5.42 -6.47 24.54
CA ILE A 519 -4.30 -6.35 23.61
C ILE A 519 -4.37 -5.00 22.88
N GLU A 520 -5.56 -4.57 22.47
CA GLU A 520 -5.81 -3.27 21.82
C GLU A 520 -5.44 -2.11 22.77
N GLU A 521 -6.02 -2.10 23.97
CA GLU A 521 -5.72 -1.13 25.04
C GLU A 521 -4.23 -1.10 25.42
N THR A 522 -3.54 -2.25 25.39
CA THR A 522 -2.10 -2.32 25.66
C THR A 522 -1.27 -1.55 24.62
N PHE A 523 -1.72 -1.48 23.35
CA PHE A 523 -1.10 -0.63 22.34
C PHE A 523 -1.57 0.82 22.43
N ASP A 524 -2.87 1.06 22.64
CA ASP A 524 -3.44 2.40 22.74
C ASP A 524 -2.82 3.20 23.92
N ARG A 525 -2.54 2.52 25.05
CA ARG A 525 -1.81 3.08 26.21
C ARG A 525 -0.28 3.15 26.00
N GLY A 526 0.26 2.66 24.89
CA GLY A 526 1.70 2.66 24.60
C GLY A 526 2.56 1.71 25.42
N LEU A 527 1.94 0.82 26.21
CA LEU A 527 2.62 -0.17 27.05
C LEU A 527 3.33 -1.23 26.20
N SER A 528 2.72 -1.64 25.09
CA SER A 528 3.42 -2.36 24.02
C SER A 528 3.49 -1.49 22.77
N ARG A 529 4.49 -1.75 21.92
CA ARG A 529 4.74 -1.01 20.69
C ARG A 529 5.05 -1.97 19.55
N ILE A 530 4.72 -1.56 18.33
CA ILE A 530 5.10 -2.25 17.09
C ILE A 530 6.46 -1.70 16.65
N ILE A 531 7.41 -2.56 16.31
CA ILE A 531 8.68 -2.14 15.69
C ILE A 531 8.41 -1.75 14.24
N VAL A 532 8.99 -0.64 13.82
CA VAL A 532 9.00 -0.19 12.44
C VAL A 532 10.37 -0.45 11.84
N HIS A 533 10.38 -1.08 10.68
CA HIS A 533 11.55 -1.25 9.82
C HIS A 533 11.31 -0.51 8.50
N THR A 534 12.31 0.22 7.99
CA THR A 534 12.29 0.69 6.60
C THR A 534 12.64 -0.45 5.65
N ILE A 535 11.87 -0.54 4.58
CA ILE A 535 12.16 -1.32 3.38
C ILE A 535 12.71 -0.34 2.34
N GLN A 536 13.98 -0.49 1.97
CA GLN A 536 14.60 0.25 0.87
C GLN A 536 14.85 -0.71 -0.31
N CYS A 537 14.36 -0.40 -1.51
CA CYS A 537 14.78 -1.14 -2.70
C CYS A 537 16.23 -0.77 -3.06
N ILE A 538 17.08 -1.78 -3.27
CA ILE A 538 18.52 -1.59 -3.57
C ILE A 538 18.92 -2.16 -4.94
N ASP A 539 18.13 -3.07 -5.50
CA ASP A 539 18.33 -3.68 -6.81
C ASP A 539 17.00 -4.31 -7.29
N TYR A 540 16.86 -4.64 -8.58
CA TYR A 540 15.70 -5.36 -9.11
C TYR A 540 16.15 -6.64 -9.85
N PRO A 541 15.95 -7.84 -9.27
CA PRO A 541 16.44 -9.09 -9.84
C PRO A 541 15.63 -9.50 -11.07
N VAL A 542 16.02 -8.97 -12.23
CA VAL A 542 15.38 -9.14 -13.55
C VAL A 542 15.22 -10.60 -13.93
N GLU A 543 16.20 -11.44 -13.62
CA GLU A 543 16.18 -12.88 -13.90
C GLU A 543 15.09 -13.62 -13.12
N ILE A 544 14.74 -13.15 -11.92
CA ILE A 544 13.58 -13.67 -11.17
C ILE A 544 12.29 -13.29 -11.90
N GLN A 545 12.12 -12.02 -12.30
CA GLN A 545 10.90 -11.58 -12.97
C GLN A 545 10.71 -12.23 -14.35
N ARG A 546 11.75 -12.27 -15.19
CA ARG A 546 11.71 -12.95 -16.50
C ARG A 546 11.34 -14.42 -16.38
N ARG A 547 11.83 -15.10 -15.35
CA ARG A 547 11.46 -16.50 -15.07
C ARG A 547 10.00 -16.65 -14.67
N ILE A 548 9.45 -15.72 -13.90
CA ILE A 548 8.03 -15.67 -13.53
C ILE A 548 7.16 -15.44 -14.76
N ILE A 549 7.56 -14.53 -15.66
CA ILE A 549 6.88 -14.27 -16.93
C ILE A 549 6.86 -15.54 -17.81
N ALA A 550 8.01 -16.20 -17.96
CA ALA A 550 8.16 -17.37 -18.85
C ALA A 550 7.47 -18.65 -18.32
N GLU A 551 7.68 -19.00 -17.05
CA GLU A 551 7.20 -20.27 -16.48
C GLU A 551 5.88 -20.14 -15.70
N GLY A 552 5.62 -18.96 -15.13
CA GLY A 552 4.62 -18.74 -14.08
C GLY A 552 3.17 -19.03 -14.49
N PRO A 553 2.64 -18.44 -15.59
CA PRO A 553 1.27 -18.68 -16.03
C PRO A 553 0.97 -20.17 -16.27
N ALA A 554 1.90 -20.90 -16.89
CA ALA A 554 1.76 -22.32 -17.16
C ALA A 554 1.80 -23.18 -15.86
N ILE A 555 2.52 -22.73 -14.83
CA ILE A 555 2.51 -23.38 -13.51
C ILE A 555 1.19 -23.10 -12.78
N ASP A 556 0.73 -21.85 -12.76
CA ASP A 556 -0.52 -21.49 -12.05
C ASP A 556 -1.74 -22.18 -12.64
N ILE A 557 -1.85 -22.31 -13.97
CA ILE A 557 -2.90 -23.11 -14.62
C ILE A 557 -2.85 -24.57 -14.13
N ARG A 558 -1.67 -25.20 -14.16
CA ARG A 558 -1.48 -26.60 -13.71
C ARG A 558 -1.79 -26.81 -12.22
N LEU A 559 -1.60 -25.80 -11.37
CA LEU A 559 -1.89 -25.85 -9.94
C LEU A 559 -3.34 -25.48 -9.60
N GLY A 560 -3.97 -24.59 -10.39
CA GLY A 560 -5.36 -24.17 -10.24
C GLY A 560 -6.36 -25.25 -10.62
N LEU A 561 -6.20 -25.85 -11.80
CA LEU A 561 -7.10 -26.89 -12.35
C LEU A 561 -7.33 -28.06 -11.37
N ARG A 562 -6.28 -28.46 -10.63
CA ARG A 562 -6.35 -29.55 -9.64
C ARG A 562 -7.27 -29.29 -8.44
N SER A 563 -7.74 -28.05 -8.25
CA SER A 563 -8.60 -27.66 -7.12
C SER A 563 -10.09 -27.71 -7.45
N ALA A 564 -10.47 -27.41 -8.71
CA ALA A 564 -11.88 -27.35 -9.12
C ALA A 564 -12.51 -28.76 -9.25
N ASP A 565 -11.85 -29.67 -9.99
CA ASP A 565 -12.39 -31.00 -10.33
C ASP A 565 -12.73 -31.89 -9.12
N LYS A 566 -12.09 -31.66 -7.96
CA LYS A 566 -12.32 -32.48 -6.75
C LYS A 566 -13.59 -32.10 -5.98
N SER A 567 -14.23 -30.99 -6.30
CA SER A 567 -15.44 -30.52 -5.60
C SER A 567 -16.75 -31.00 -6.23
N ILE A 568 -16.76 -31.32 -7.53
CA ILE A 568 -17.99 -31.63 -8.30
C ILE A 568 -18.41 -33.12 -8.15
N GLY A 569 -17.47 -34.03 -7.85
CA GLY A 569 -17.69 -35.48 -7.92
C GLY A 569 -18.18 -36.21 -6.65
N LYS A 570 -18.46 -35.50 -5.54
CA LYS A 570 -18.99 -36.13 -4.30
C LYS A 570 -20.48 -35.84 -4.11
N THR A 571 -21.28 -36.22 -5.09
CA THR A 571 -22.66 -36.65 -4.84
C THR A 571 -22.61 -37.71 -3.73
N LYS A 572 -23.12 -37.35 -2.55
CA LYS A 572 -23.26 -38.32 -1.45
C LYS A 572 -24.14 -39.46 -1.98
N ALA A 573 -23.58 -40.66 -2.07
CA ALA A 573 -24.39 -41.85 -2.28
C ALA A 573 -25.53 -41.81 -1.25
N PRO A 574 -26.81 -42.01 -1.65
CA PRO A 574 -27.94 -41.80 -0.78
C PRO A 574 -27.76 -42.65 0.47
N SER A 575 -27.61 -41.97 1.62
CA SER A 575 -27.43 -42.64 2.90
C SER A 575 -28.71 -43.41 3.18
N VAL A 576 -28.64 -44.74 3.00
CA VAL A 576 -29.74 -45.67 3.30
C VAL A 576 -30.14 -45.44 4.75
N ARG A 577 -31.28 -44.75 4.93
CA ARG A 577 -31.83 -44.46 6.25
C ARG A 577 -32.14 -45.80 6.92
N LYS A 578 -31.43 -46.12 8.00
CA LYS A 578 -31.81 -47.24 8.86
C LYS A 578 -33.23 -46.97 9.39
N PRO A 579 -34.15 -47.95 9.36
CA PRO A 579 -35.50 -47.76 9.85
C PRO A 579 -35.49 -47.40 11.35
N ALA A 580 -36.32 -46.44 11.74
CA ALA A 580 -36.38 -45.95 13.11
C ALA A 580 -36.85 -47.05 14.07
N LYS A 581 -36.09 -47.28 15.14
CA LYS A 581 -36.50 -48.18 16.22
C LYS A 581 -37.51 -47.43 17.10
N LYS A 582 -38.75 -47.92 17.12
CA LYS A 582 -39.86 -47.39 17.92
C LYS A 582 -39.44 -47.29 19.40
N VAL A 583 -39.38 -46.08 19.95
CA VAL A 583 -39.14 -45.83 21.37
C VAL A 583 -40.48 -45.76 22.07
N THR A 584 -40.63 -46.53 23.15
CA THR A 584 -41.85 -46.56 23.96
C THR A 584 -41.91 -45.32 24.85
N VAL A 585 -43.06 -44.66 24.87
CA VAL A 585 -43.35 -43.57 25.82
C VAL A 585 -43.42 -44.16 27.23
N VAL A 586 -42.74 -43.50 28.18
CA VAL A 586 -42.99 -43.65 29.61
C VAL A 586 -43.25 -42.24 30.12
N GLU A 587 -44.43 -42.04 30.69
CA GLU A 587 -44.83 -40.79 31.31
C GLU A 587 -44.12 -40.62 32.65
N SER A 588 -43.65 -39.41 32.94
CA SER A 588 -43.35 -38.98 34.30
C SER A 588 -43.64 -37.49 34.40
N GLU A 589 -44.75 -37.17 35.07
CA GLU A 589 -45.16 -35.81 35.38
C GLU A 589 -44.15 -35.16 36.34
N THR A 590 -43.88 -33.87 36.17
CA THR A 590 -43.50 -33.01 37.30
C THR A 590 -43.79 -31.55 36.93
N GLU A 591 -44.73 -30.98 37.67
CA GLU A 591 -45.09 -29.56 37.61
C GLU A 591 -44.00 -28.69 38.24
N SER A 592 -43.94 -27.40 37.88
CA SER A 592 -43.97 -26.25 38.82
C SER A 592 -43.33 -24.99 38.23
N SER A 593 -44.02 -23.84 38.40
CA SER A 593 -43.54 -22.44 38.47
C SER A 593 -42.53 -21.96 37.41
N GLY A 594 -42.82 -20.96 36.55
CA GLY A 594 -43.02 -19.55 36.94
C GLY A 594 -41.65 -18.87 37.16
N GLY A 595 -41.26 -17.75 36.56
CA GLY A 595 -42.00 -16.72 35.83
C GLY A 595 -41.54 -15.34 36.35
N GLU A 596 -40.62 -14.69 35.63
CA GLU A 596 -39.99 -13.36 35.85
C GLU A 596 -39.26 -13.08 34.51
N GLU A 597 -39.61 -12.11 33.67
CA GLU A 597 -39.60 -10.63 33.81
C GLU A 597 -38.16 -10.07 33.83
N ASP A 598 -37.69 -9.65 32.64
CA ASP A 598 -36.43 -8.92 32.44
C ASP A 598 -36.62 -7.45 32.82
N GLU A 599 -36.00 -6.99 33.92
CA GLU A 599 -35.96 -5.56 34.28
C GLU A 599 -34.76 -4.83 33.64
N ASP A 600 -35.02 -3.63 33.11
CA ASP A 600 -34.02 -2.67 32.63
C ASP A 600 -33.22 -2.09 33.81
N GLU A 601 -31.90 -2.36 33.90
CA GLU A 601 -30.99 -1.58 34.75
C GLU A 601 -30.28 -0.48 33.93
N SER A 602 -30.80 0.74 34.04
CA SER A 602 -30.10 1.95 33.63
C SER A 602 -29.37 2.57 34.82
N GLU A 603 -28.06 2.37 34.95
CA GLU A 603 -27.25 3.11 35.91
C GLU A 603 -26.91 4.51 35.37
N ALA A 604 -27.33 5.53 36.12
CA ALA A 604 -26.90 6.90 35.96
C ALA A 604 -25.93 7.25 37.09
N GLU A 605 -24.67 7.53 36.76
CA GLU A 605 -23.74 8.14 37.71
C GLU A 605 -24.20 9.56 38.06
N LYS A 606 -24.14 9.91 39.34
CA LYS A 606 -24.42 11.25 39.86
C LYS A 606 -23.11 11.96 40.15
N ASP A 607 -23.07 13.25 39.82
CA ASP A 607 -22.09 14.17 40.37
C ASP A 607 -22.39 14.43 41.86
N GLU A 608 -21.35 14.37 42.71
CA GLU A 608 -21.31 15.02 44.02
C GLU A 608 -20.14 16.02 44.00
N GLU A 609 -20.46 17.32 44.05
CA GLU A 609 -19.53 18.38 44.45
C GLU A 609 -19.90 18.85 45.87
N ASP A 610 -18.88 19.08 46.69
CA ASP A 610 -18.92 19.69 48.03
C ASP A 610 -17.68 20.62 48.17
#